data_AF-A0A1D2U098-F1
#
_entry.id   AF-A0A1D2U098-F1
#
_cell.length_a   1.000
_cell.length_b   1.000
_cell.length_c   1.000
_cell.angle_alpha   90.00
_cell.angle_beta   90.00
_cell.angle_gamma   90.00
#
_symmetry.space_group_name_H-M   'P 1'
#
loop_
_entity.id
_entity.type
_entity.pdbx_description
1 polymer ?
#
loop_
_entity_poly.entity_id
_entity_poly.type
_entity_poly.pdbx_seq_one_letter_code
_entity_poly.pdbx_strand_id
1 'polypeptide(L)'
;MDGIRYMEDIFAELGGSRSVFYFGDIDRRGLEIPQEATIHSQNRGLPAIEPHLWSYRQLLALGDGQGQLCETESPSVALCEWLGELAESAWQLLSAHQRLPQEHVGWEFLQKQNIANSPCNAPLA
;
A
#
# COMPACT_ATOMS: atom_id res chain seq x y z
N MET A 1 -2.99 19.44 7.18
CA MET A 1 -2.21 18.44 6.42
C MET A 1 -0.81 18.98 6.17
N ASP A 2 0.06 18.90 7.17
CA ASP A 2 1.44 19.39 7.05
C ASP A 2 2.34 18.40 6.29
N GLY A 3 1.93 17.13 6.21
CA GLY A 3 2.68 16.05 5.53
C GLY A 3 3.04 16.34 4.07
N ILE A 4 2.12 16.91 3.29
CA ILE A 4 2.38 17.22 1.87
C ILE A 4 3.41 18.35 1.72
N ARG A 5 3.38 19.34 2.63
CA ARG A 5 4.37 20.42 2.65
C ARG A 5 5.78 19.86 2.89
N TYR A 6 5.92 18.91 3.82
CA TYR A 6 7.21 18.26 4.05
C TYR A 6 7.71 17.47 2.83
N MET A 7 6.83 16.94 1.98
CA MET A 7 7.26 16.27 0.75
C MET A 7 7.90 17.24 -0.26
N GLU A 8 7.39 18.48 -0.36
CA GLU A 8 8.00 19.52 -1.21
C GLU A 8 9.44 19.79 -0.76
N ASP A 9 9.65 19.96 0.56
CA ASP A 9 10.95 20.22 1.14
C ASP A 9 11.91 19.04 0.91
N ILE A 10 11.45 17.81 1.17
CA ILE A 10 12.23 16.58 0.95
C ILE A 10 12.64 16.45 -0.52
N PHE A 11 11.75 16.72 -1.47
CA PHE A 11 12.08 16.63 -2.90
C PHE A 11 13.08 17.69 -3.34
N ALA A 12 12.98 18.92 -2.81
CA ALA A 12 13.97 19.95 -3.06
C ALA A 12 15.36 19.52 -2.55
N GLU A 13 15.44 18.96 -1.34
CA GLU A 13 16.69 18.44 -0.77
C GLU A 13 17.25 17.24 -1.55
N LEU A 14 16.37 16.39 -2.09
CA LEU A 14 16.73 15.20 -2.86
C LEU A 14 17.05 15.48 -4.35
N GLY A 15 17.01 16.74 -4.78
CA GLY A 15 17.34 17.18 -6.13
C GLY A 15 16.24 16.99 -7.17
N GLY A 16 14.98 16.82 -6.75
CA GLY A 16 13.83 16.74 -7.65
C GLY A 16 12.72 15.80 -7.18
N SER A 17 11.65 15.74 -7.99
CA SER A 17 10.48 14.90 -7.76
C SER A 17 10.82 13.41 -7.85
N ARG A 18 10.14 12.60 -7.02
CA ARG A 18 10.27 11.13 -6.99
C ARG A 18 8.89 10.49 -6.82
N SER A 19 8.75 9.24 -7.25
CA SER A 19 7.55 8.45 -6.96
C SER A 19 7.35 8.33 -5.44
N VAL A 20 6.12 8.54 -4.99
CA VAL A 20 5.72 8.33 -3.59
C VAL A 20 4.82 7.12 -3.55
N PHE A 21 5.26 6.11 -2.81
CA PHE A 21 4.49 4.90 -2.62
C PHE A 21 3.81 4.90 -1.25
N TYR A 22 2.54 4.54 -1.22
CA TYR A 22 1.78 4.32 0.00
C TYR A 22 1.56 2.84 0.23
N PHE A 23 1.72 2.43 1.47
CA PHE A 23 1.34 1.12 1.98
C PHE A 23 0.61 1.35 3.30
N GLY A 24 -0.55 0.73 3.45
CA GLY A 24 -1.45 0.87 4.57
C GLY A 24 -2.42 -0.30 4.62
N ASP A 25 -3.37 -0.22 5.53
CA ASP A 25 -4.43 -1.21 5.69
C ASP A 25 -5.25 -1.37 4.41
N ILE A 26 -5.77 -2.58 4.18
CA ILE A 26 -6.86 -2.82 3.23
C ILE A 26 -8.16 -2.71 4.02
N ASP A 27 -8.59 -1.47 4.23
CA ASP A 27 -9.92 -1.06 4.67
C ASP A 27 -10.32 0.22 3.94
N ARG A 28 -11.55 0.70 4.16
CA ARG A 28 -12.04 1.90 3.51
C ARG A 28 -11.11 3.11 3.74
N ARG A 29 -10.70 3.37 4.98
CA ARG A 29 -9.91 4.55 5.30
C ARG A 29 -8.49 4.41 4.74
N GLY A 30 -7.92 3.21 4.82
CA GLY A 30 -6.62 2.86 4.25
C GLY A 30 -6.52 3.15 2.76
N LEU A 31 -7.61 2.97 2.00
CA LEU A 31 -7.67 3.30 0.57
C LEU A 31 -8.07 4.75 0.27
N GLU A 32 -8.80 5.42 1.16
CA GLU A 32 -9.15 6.85 1.01
C GLU A 32 -7.95 7.78 1.24
N ILE A 33 -7.10 7.48 2.24
CA ILE A 33 -5.92 8.29 2.60
C ILE A 33 -5.02 8.61 1.38
N PRO A 34 -4.56 7.64 0.57
CA PRO A 34 -3.69 7.94 -0.57
C PRO A 34 -4.40 8.72 -1.69
N GLN A 35 -5.72 8.60 -1.80
CA GLN A 35 -6.51 9.35 -2.80
C GLN A 35 -6.67 10.82 -2.38
N GLU A 36 -7.00 11.07 -1.11
CA GLU A 36 -7.00 12.42 -0.53
C GLU A 36 -5.61 13.06 -0.67
N ALA A 37 -4.56 12.32 -0.31
CA ALA A 37 -3.18 12.79 -0.43
C ALA A 37 -2.80 13.10 -1.89
N THR A 38 -3.25 12.30 -2.86
CA THR A 38 -3.04 12.55 -4.29
C THR A 38 -3.64 13.88 -4.72
N ILE A 39 -4.87 14.18 -4.31
CA ILE A 39 -5.53 15.46 -4.63
C ILE A 39 -4.69 16.63 -4.07
N HIS A 40 -4.23 16.53 -2.83
CA HIS A 40 -3.42 17.57 -2.21
C HIS A 40 -2.03 17.73 -2.85
N SER A 41 -1.38 16.62 -3.23
CA SER A 41 -0.10 16.63 -3.95
C SER A 41 -0.23 17.28 -5.33
N GLN A 42 -1.22 16.86 -6.12
CA GLN A 42 -1.42 17.38 -7.48
C GLN A 42 -1.74 18.88 -7.49
N ASN A 43 -2.51 19.36 -6.51
CA ASN A 43 -2.78 20.79 -6.33
C ASN A 43 -1.51 21.63 -6.04
N ARG A 44 -0.39 20.98 -5.72
CA ARG A 44 0.92 21.58 -5.45
C ARG A 44 1.95 21.29 -6.54
N GLY A 45 1.55 20.62 -7.63
CA GLY A 45 2.47 20.18 -8.67
C GLY A 45 3.37 19.01 -8.27
N LEU A 46 3.02 18.32 -7.18
CA LEU A 46 3.70 17.09 -6.73
C LEU A 46 3.09 15.85 -7.41
N PRO A 47 3.86 14.75 -7.50
CA PRO A 47 3.38 13.49 -8.06
C PRO A 47 2.21 12.91 -7.26
N ALA A 48 1.40 12.10 -7.94
CA ALA A 48 0.35 11.32 -7.30
C ALA A 48 0.94 10.28 -6.35
N ILE A 49 0.14 9.87 -5.37
CA ILE A 49 0.52 8.79 -4.46
C ILE A 49 0.17 7.46 -5.12
N GLU A 50 1.17 6.61 -5.31
CA GLU A 50 1.05 5.32 -5.96
C GLU A 50 0.92 4.20 -4.93
N PRO A 51 0.19 3.11 -5.22
CA PRO A 51 0.19 1.94 -4.35
C PRO A 51 1.55 1.24 -4.39
N HIS A 52 2.06 0.84 -3.22
CA HIS A 52 3.18 -0.09 -3.18
C HIS A 52 2.70 -1.52 -3.47
N LEU A 53 2.46 -1.83 -4.76
CA LEU A 53 1.79 -3.06 -5.20
C LEU A 53 2.42 -4.34 -4.67
N TRP A 54 3.75 -4.38 -4.54
CA TRP A 54 4.43 -5.54 -3.95
C TRP A 54 3.96 -5.78 -2.51
N SER A 55 3.95 -4.76 -1.66
CA SER A 55 3.54 -4.91 -0.25
C SER A 55 2.07 -5.29 -0.13
N TYR A 56 1.20 -4.69 -0.94
CA TYR A 56 -0.22 -5.06 -0.96
C TYR A 56 -0.45 -6.51 -1.42
N ARG A 57 0.32 -6.99 -2.40
CA ARG A 57 0.28 -8.39 -2.82
C ARG A 57 0.69 -9.33 -1.69
N GLN A 58 1.73 -8.98 -0.94
CA GLN A 58 2.15 -9.78 0.22
C GLN A 58 1.10 -9.73 1.34
N LEU A 59 0.50 -8.57 1.58
CA LEU A 59 -0.57 -8.41 2.58
C LEU A 59 -1.78 -9.29 2.24
N LEU A 60 -2.24 -9.28 0.99
CA LEU A 60 -3.34 -10.15 0.53
C LEU A 60 -2.97 -11.64 0.64
N ALA A 61 -1.74 -12.02 0.29
CA ALA A 61 -1.29 -13.40 0.36
C ALA A 61 -1.17 -13.92 1.81
N LEU A 62 -0.69 -13.07 2.73
CA LEU A 62 -0.56 -13.42 4.16
C LEU A 62 -1.90 -13.35 4.89
N GLY A 63 -2.78 -12.46 4.44
CA GLY A 63 -4.10 -12.22 5.00
C GLY A 63 -5.18 -13.18 4.50
N ASP A 64 -4.86 -14.10 3.60
CA ASP A 64 -5.84 -15.05 3.06
C ASP A 64 -6.46 -15.90 4.19
N GLY A 65 -7.79 -15.82 4.33
CA GLY A 65 -8.53 -16.43 5.43
C GLY A 65 -8.31 -15.82 6.82
N GLN A 66 -7.53 -14.74 6.96
CA GLN A 66 -7.25 -14.03 8.21
C GLN A 66 -7.88 -12.62 8.28
N GLY A 67 -8.80 -12.32 7.36
CA GLY A 67 -9.55 -11.06 7.34
C GLY A 67 -10.27 -10.81 8.66
N GLN A 68 -10.05 -9.63 9.25
CA GLN A 68 -10.74 -9.22 10.48
C GLN A 68 -12.08 -8.59 10.13
N LEU A 69 -13.15 -8.92 10.85
CA LEU A 69 -14.45 -8.27 10.63
C LEU A 69 -14.33 -6.75 10.85
N CYS A 70 -14.91 -5.99 9.93
CA CYS A 70 -14.97 -4.54 9.98
C CYS A 70 -16.38 -4.07 9.66
N GLU A 71 -17.02 -3.36 10.60
CA GLU A 71 -18.37 -2.82 10.45
C GLU A 71 -18.39 -1.54 9.61
N THR A 72 -17.82 -1.60 8.40
CA THR A 72 -17.88 -0.51 7.43
C THR A 72 -18.78 -0.85 6.26
N GLU A 73 -19.47 0.17 5.76
CA GLU A 73 -20.18 0.11 4.48
C GLU A 73 -19.27 -0.43 3.39
N SER A 74 -19.83 -1.26 2.51
CA SER A 74 -19.11 -1.80 1.37
C SER A 74 -18.50 -0.64 0.57
N PRO A 75 -17.18 -0.65 0.31
CA PRO A 75 -16.53 0.42 -0.43
C PRO A 75 -17.04 0.46 -1.86
N SER A 76 -16.93 1.63 -2.49
CA SER A 76 -17.18 1.72 -3.92
C SER A 76 -16.12 0.93 -4.68
N VAL A 77 -16.50 0.34 -5.82
CA VAL A 77 -15.56 -0.35 -6.73
C VAL A 77 -14.41 0.59 -7.12
N ALA A 78 -14.73 1.85 -7.39
CA ALA A 78 -13.76 2.91 -7.71
C ALA A 78 -12.68 3.11 -6.63
N LEU A 79 -13.00 2.86 -5.35
CA LEU A 79 -12.01 2.98 -4.28
C LEU A 79 -10.92 1.90 -4.42
N CYS A 80 -11.30 0.70 -4.86
CA CYS A 80 -10.38 -0.43 -5.02
C CYS A 80 -9.55 -0.34 -6.30
N GLU A 81 -10.04 0.35 -7.34
CA GLU A 81 -9.33 0.52 -8.63
C GLU A 81 -7.95 1.17 -8.48
N TRP A 82 -7.74 1.97 -7.44
CA TRP A 82 -6.42 2.54 -7.12
C TRP A 82 -5.34 1.47 -6.91
N LEU A 83 -5.70 0.27 -6.46
CA LEU A 83 -4.78 -0.86 -6.29
C LEU A 83 -4.47 -1.61 -7.60
N GLY A 84 -5.00 -1.17 -8.74
CA GLY A 84 -4.73 -1.73 -10.06
C GLY A 84 -5.06 -3.23 -10.12
N GLU A 85 -4.05 -4.04 -10.39
CA GLU A 85 -4.18 -5.51 -10.50
C GLU A 85 -4.71 -6.20 -9.23
N LEU A 86 -4.66 -5.54 -8.07
CA LEU A 86 -5.15 -6.08 -6.80
C LEU A 86 -6.57 -5.60 -6.45
N ALA A 87 -7.19 -4.79 -7.32
CA ALA A 87 -8.49 -4.18 -7.07
C ALA A 87 -9.58 -5.23 -6.81
N GLU A 88 -9.62 -6.31 -7.59
CA GLU A 88 -10.63 -7.36 -7.44
C GLU A 88 -10.52 -8.07 -6.09
N SER A 89 -9.30 -8.47 -5.69
CA SER A 89 -9.07 -9.13 -4.41
C SER A 89 -9.41 -8.23 -3.22
N ALA A 90 -9.04 -6.95 -3.29
CA ALA A 90 -9.41 -5.97 -2.26
C ALA A 90 -10.92 -5.77 -2.20
N TRP A 91 -11.60 -5.67 -3.35
CA TRP A 91 -13.05 -5.54 -3.40
C TRP A 91 -13.76 -6.76 -2.81
N GLN A 92 -13.30 -7.98 -3.10
CA GLN A 92 -13.87 -9.22 -2.53
C GLN A 92 -13.74 -9.24 -0.99
N LEU A 93 -12.55 -8.93 -0.46
CA LEU A 93 -12.30 -8.84 0.98
C LEU A 93 -13.25 -7.83 1.65
N LEU A 94 -13.32 -6.61 1.10
CA LEU A 94 -14.10 -5.53 1.70
C LEU A 94 -15.61 -5.76 1.56
N SER A 95 -16.04 -6.41 0.47
CA SER A 95 -17.44 -6.83 0.26
C SER A 95 -17.86 -7.94 1.23
N ALA A 96 -16.91 -8.72 1.75
CA ALA A 96 -17.13 -9.67 2.83
C ALA A 96 -17.12 -9.01 4.22
N HIS A 97 -17.10 -7.67 4.30
CA HIS A 97 -16.95 -6.89 5.54
C HIS A 97 -15.69 -7.28 6.33
N GLN A 98 -14.60 -7.58 5.62
CA GLN A 98 -13.31 -7.88 6.20
C GLN A 98 -12.31 -6.75 5.94
N ARG A 99 -11.34 -6.57 6.85
CA ARG A 99 -10.16 -5.74 6.68
C ARG A 99 -8.89 -6.56 6.86
N LEU A 100 -7.83 -6.10 6.21
CA LEU A 100 -6.48 -6.58 6.46
C LEU A 100 -5.61 -5.44 6.98
N PRO A 101 -5.23 -5.45 8.27
CA PRO A 101 -4.27 -4.49 8.77
C PRO A 101 -2.88 -4.69 8.19
N GLN A 102 -2.15 -3.58 8.01
CA GLN A 102 -0.80 -3.55 7.47
C GLN A 102 0.18 -4.43 8.28
N GLU A 103 0.00 -4.53 9.60
CA GLU A 103 0.88 -5.31 10.47
C GLU A 103 0.87 -6.82 10.20
N HIS A 104 -0.08 -7.35 9.40
CA HIS A 104 0.01 -8.73 8.92
C HIS A 104 1.27 -8.97 8.07
N VAL A 105 1.80 -7.92 7.43
CA VAL A 105 3.15 -7.96 6.87
C VAL A 105 4.15 -7.73 8.00
N GLY A 106 4.35 -8.77 8.81
CA GLY A 106 5.25 -8.75 9.96
C GLY A 106 6.73 -8.74 9.60
N TRP A 107 7.56 -8.35 10.56
CA TRP A 107 9.02 -8.28 10.41
C TRP A 107 9.64 -9.63 10.03
N GLU A 108 9.11 -10.73 10.56
CA GLU A 108 9.57 -12.10 10.29
C GLU A 108 9.37 -12.48 8.83
N PHE A 109 8.32 -11.97 8.19
CA PHE A 109 8.06 -12.19 6.78
C PHE A 109 9.03 -11.38 5.90
N LEU A 110 9.23 -10.11 6.22
CA LEU A 110 10.15 -9.23 5.49
C LEU A 110 11.59 -9.73 5.57
N GLN A 111 12.03 -10.26 6.72
CA GLN A 111 13.36 -10.87 6.87
C GLN A 111 13.54 -12.09 5.94
N LYS A 112 12.54 -12.96 5.83
CA LYS A 112 12.62 -14.15 4.96
C LYS A 112 12.72 -13.77 3.48
N GLN A 113 12.04 -12.72 3.05
CA GLN A 113 12.10 -12.22 1.67
C GLN A 113 13.45 -11.55 1.35
N ASN A 114 14.05 -10.86 2.32
CA ASN A 114 15.36 -10.22 2.13
C ASN A 114 16.49 -11.27 1.98
N ILE A 115 16.38 -12.40 2.68
CA ILE A 115 17.30 -13.54 2.53
C ILE A 115 17.08 -14.23 1.17
N ALA A 116 15.83 -14.40 0.73
CA ALA A 116 15.51 -15.04 -0.54
C ALA A 116 15.94 -14.24 -1.78
N ASN A 117 16.02 -12.91 -1.68
CA ASN A 117 16.47 -12.01 -2.76
C ASN A 117 17.96 -11.63 -2.67
N SER A 118 18.73 -12.23 -1.75
CA SER A 118 20.18 -12.06 -1.70
C SER A 118 20.86 -12.98 -2.73
N PRO A 119 21.70 -12.48 -3.66
CA PRO A 119 22.28 -13.27 -4.76
C PRO A 119 23.38 -14.27 -4.31
N CYS A 120 23.51 -14.55 -3.01
CA CYS A 120 24.56 -15.39 -2.46
C CYS A 120 23.98 -16.72 -1.95
N ASN A 121 23.48 -17.54 -2.87
CA ASN A 121 23.28 -18.97 -2.67
C ASN A 121 23.35 -19.71 -4.02
N ALA A 122 24.48 -19.55 -4.70
CA ALA A 122 24.93 -20.59 -5.63
C ALA A 122 25.70 -21.62 -4.80
N PRO A 123 25.33 -22.92 -4.83
CA PRO A 123 26.16 -23.94 -4.21
C PRO A 123 27.51 -23.95 -4.93
N LEU A 124 28.60 -23.84 -4.17
CA LEU A 124 29.91 -24.25 -4.66
C LEU A 124 29.84 -25.76 -4.95
N ALA A 125 30.43 -26.12 -6.08
CA ALA A 125 30.40 -27.42 -6.75
C ALA A 125 30.54 -28.65 -5.84
#